data_AF-A0A9P7JLJ8-F1
#
_entry.id   AF-A0A9P7JLJ8-F1
#
_cell.length_a   1.000
_cell.length_b   1.000
_cell.length_c   1.000
_cell.angle_alpha   90.00
_cell.angle_beta   90.00
_cell.angle_gamma   90.00
#
_symmetry.space_group_name_H-M   'P 1'
#
loop_
_entity.id
_entity.type
_entity.pdbx_description
1 polymer ?
#
loop_
_entity_poly.entity_id
_entity_poly.type
_entity_poly.pdbx_seq_one_letter_code
_entity_poly.pdbx_strand_id
1 'polypeptide(L)'
;MVVGGMTQFLTKAQGMPKSIENAITKIIRNFIWDGKTTSPISMGQLEHPIAEGGLGLLNVKVRNEAIDITWLQAYMDIVTTVHITARRPTWAFVADTIINTLKPEGITNNTDLRTFLSSWNPPAKGKRANKLPYMITNMLKITRKHHVSFAPLKISENLKDQLPAWLHMGAPPRTYHKTKNNCL
;
A
#
# COMPACT_ATOMS: atom_id res chain seq x y z
N MET A 1 16.86 20.27 11.01
CA MET A 1 15.79 19.28 10.78
C MET A 1 14.87 19.67 9.61
N VAL A 2 15.40 20.20 8.50
CA VAL A 2 14.59 20.74 7.38
C VAL A 2 14.49 19.74 6.22
N VAL A 3 15.62 19.14 5.82
CA VAL A 3 15.69 18.21 4.66
C VAL A 3 14.88 16.92 4.89
N GLY A 4 14.90 16.38 6.12
CA GLY A 4 14.10 15.21 6.48
C GLY A 4 12.60 15.45 6.33
N GLY A 5 12.12 16.61 6.78
CA GLY A 5 10.72 17.02 6.66
C GLY A 5 10.30 17.32 5.22
N MET A 6 11.12 18.08 4.46
CA MET A 6 10.83 18.39 3.06
C MET A 6 10.73 17.13 2.19
N THR A 7 11.69 16.21 2.34
CA THR A 7 11.66 14.95 1.60
C THR A 7 10.48 14.08 2.01
N GLN A 8 10.12 14.04 3.30
CA GLN A 8 8.95 13.30 3.79
C GLN A 8 7.65 13.86 3.20
N PHE A 9 7.47 15.18 3.18
CA PHE A 9 6.29 15.82 2.59
C PHE A 9 6.15 15.48 1.10
N LEU A 10 7.23 15.66 0.33
CA LEU A 10 7.22 15.34 -1.09
C LEU A 10 6.99 13.85 -1.34
N THR A 11 7.64 12.95 -0.59
CA THR A 11 7.36 11.51 -0.68
C THR A 11 5.88 11.23 -0.43
N LYS A 12 5.26 11.88 0.56
CA LYS A 12 3.85 11.66 0.85
C LYS A 12 2.96 12.15 -0.29
N ALA A 13 3.29 13.28 -0.92
CA ALA A 13 2.47 13.87 -1.98
C ALA A 13 2.57 13.14 -3.33
N GLN A 14 3.78 12.71 -3.74
CA GLN A 14 4.03 12.19 -5.10
C GLN A 14 4.76 10.84 -5.13
N GLY A 15 5.10 10.29 -3.96
CA GLY A 15 5.99 9.14 -3.85
C GLY A 15 7.47 9.50 -4.02
N MET A 16 8.33 8.50 -3.85
CA MET A 16 9.77 8.62 -4.09
C MET A 16 10.23 7.46 -4.97
N PRO A 17 10.71 7.72 -6.21
CA PRO A 17 11.31 6.69 -7.05
C PRO A 17 12.55 6.08 -6.38
N LYS A 18 12.82 4.81 -6.66
CA LYS A 18 13.92 4.07 -6.03
C LYS A 18 15.30 4.68 -6.30
N SER A 19 15.50 5.30 -7.47
CA SER A 19 16.72 6.02 -7.81
C SER A 19 16.98 7.20 -6.88
N ILE A 20 15.94 7.99 -6.58
CA ILE A 20 16.00 9.13 -5.67
C ILE A 20 16.20 8.66 -4.23
N GLU A 21 15.49 7.61 -3.80
CA GLU A 21 15.70 7.01 -2.49
C GLU A 21 17.16 6.60 -2.30
N ASN A 22 17.72 5.85 -3.26
CA ASN A 22 19.12 5.41 -3.22
C ASN A 22 20.10 6.59 -3.22
N ALA A 23 19.81 7.65 -3.99
CA ALA A 23 20.63 8.86 -4.03
C ALA A 23 20.65 9.58 -2.67
N ILE A 24 19.49 9.75 -2.04
CA ILE A 24 19.41 10.37 -0.71
C ILE A 24 20.13 9.50 0.33
N THR A 25 19.94 8.18 0.32
CA THR A 25 20.68 7.27 1.21
C THR A 25 22.19 7.39 1.01
N LYS A 26 22.66 7.53 -0.25
CA LYS A 26 24.07 7.75 -0.55
C LYS A 26 24.58 9.10 -0.03
N ILE A 27 23.80 10.17 -0.17
CA ILE A 27 24.13 11.50 0.38
C ILE A 27 24.26 11.44 1.90
N ILE A 28 23.32 10.80 2.59
CA ILE A 28 23.36 10.61 4.05
C ILE A 28 24.62 9.84 4.45
N ARG A 29 24.90 8.72 3.77
CA ARG A 29 26.10 7.91 4.04
C ARG A 29 27.38 8.72 3.83
N ASN A 30 27.47 9.46 2.74
CA ASN A 30 28.64 10.28 2.42
C ASN A 30 28.83 11.41 3.42
N PHE A 31 27.74 12.00 3.92
CA PHE A 31 27.80 13.04 4.95
C PHE A 31 28.33 12.51 6.28
N ILE A 32 27.86 11.33 6.74
CA ILE A 32 28.32 10.74 7.99
C ILE A 32 29.79 10.31 7.91
N TRP A 33 30.21 9.78 6.76
CA TRP A 33 31.54 9.18 6.60
C TRP A 33 32.54 10.07 5.85
N ASP A 34 32.19 11.31 5.56
CA ASP A 34 33.02 12.26 4.79
C ASP A 34 33.58 11.63 3.49
N GLY A 35 32.70 10.94 2.76
CA GLY A 35 33.06 10.26 1.51
C GLY A 35 33.93 9.00 1.64
N LYS A 36 34.28 8.54 2.85
CA LYS A 36 35.06 7.31 3.04
C LYS A 36 34.33 6.07 2.49
N THR A 37 35.06 5.26 1.72
CA THR A 37 34.52 4.05 1.08
C THR A 37 34.14 2.98 2.11
N THR A 38 35.00 2.79 3.11
CA THR A 38 34.79 1.84 4.22
C THR A 38 34.24 2.57 5.43
N SER A 39 33.01 2.23 5.79
CA SER A 39 32.37 2.74 7.00
C SER A 39 32.80 1.90 8.20
N PRO A 40 33.36 2.50 9.28
CA PRO A 40 33.75 1.78 10.48
C PRO A 40 32.55 1.23 11.27
N ILE A 41 31.36 1.80 11.07
CA ILE A 41 30.11 1.32 11.68
C ILE A 41 29.08 1.08 10.56
N SER A 42 28.26 0.05 10.71
CA SER A 42 27.19 -0.25 9.75
C SER A 42 26.12 0.84 9.79
N MET A 43 25.48 1.12 8.65
CA MET A 43 24.36 2.08 8.61
C MET A 43 23.20 1.63 9.51
N GLY A 44 22.94 0.33 9.59
CA GLY A 44 21.90 -0.22 10.48
C GLY A 44 22.13 0.14 11.94
N GLN A 45 23.37 0.04 12.44
CA GLN A 45 23.68 0.44 13.82
C GLN A 45 23.44 1.94 14.06
N LEU A 46 23.73 2.80 13.08
CA LEU A 46 23.49 4.25 13.21
C LEU A 46 22.00 4.60 13.25
N GLU A 47 21.14 3.77 12.65
CA GLU A 47 19.69 3.97 12.63
C GLU A 47 19.03 3.67 13.99
N HIS A 48 19.68 2.89 14.86
CA HIS A 48 19.17 2.61 16.21
C HIS A 48 19.09 3.86 17.09
N PRO A 49 18.21 3.87 18.12
CA PRO A 49 18.16 4.95 19.11
C PRO A 49 19.49 5.17 19.83
N ILE A 50 19.70 6.39 20.34
CA ILE A 50 20.90 6.75 21.11
C ILE A 50 21.08 5.83 22.33
N ALA A 51 19.98 5.43 22.97
CA ALA A 51 19.99 4.51 24.10
C ALA A 51 20.57 3.11 23.77
N GLU A 52 20.52 2.70 22.51
CA GLU A 52 21.05 1.42 22.02
C GLU A 52 22.43 1.57 21.36
N GLY A 53 23.08 2.73 21.53
CA GLY A 53 24.37 3.04 20.92
C GLY A 53 24.28 3.39 19.43
N GLY A 54 23.11 3.79 18.94
CA GLY A 54 22.94 4.36 17.60
C GLY A 54 22.91 5.89 17.59
N LEU A 55 22.56 6.49 16.44
CA LEU A 55 22.43 7.94 16.26
C LEU A 55 20.97 8.39 16.02
N GLY A 56 20.02 7.46 15.95
CA GLY A 56 18.67 7.73 15.46
C GLY A 56 18.65 8.21 14.01
N LEU A 57 19.59 7.71 13.21
CA LEU A 57 19.75 8.16 11.83
C LEU A 57 18.52 7.78 10.99
N LEU A 58 18.08 8.70 10.14
CA LEU A 58 16.91 8.50 9.30
C LEU A 58 17.12 7.37 8.28
N ASN A 59 16.38 6.28 8.44
CA ASN A 59 16.23 5.27 7.40
C ASN A 59 15.15 5.71 6.38
N VAL A 60 15.60 6.24 5.24
CA VAL A 60 14.73 6.74 4.17
C VAL A 60 13.78 5.65 3.64
N LYS A 61 14.28 4.42 3.50
CA LYS A 61 13.51 3.29 2.95
C LYS A 61 12.37 2.90 3.90
N VAL A 62 12.68 2.74 5.19
CA VAL A 62 11.68 2.39 6.22
C VAL A 62 10.66 3.51 6.38
N ARG A 63 11.09 4.78 6.35
CA ARG A 63 10.17 5.93 6.37
C ARG A 63 9.24 5.94 5.16
N ASN A 64 9.76 5.76 3.94
CA ASN A 64 8.95 5.73 2.73
C ASN A 64 7.91 4.59 2.78
N GLU A 65 8.32 3.41 3.24
CA GLU A 65 7.42 2.28 3.45
C GLU A 65 6.35 2.58 4.52
N ALA A 66 6.71 3.25 5.61
CA ALA A 66 5.73 3.69 6.61
C ALA A 66 4.72 4.69 6.02
N ILE A 67 5.15 5.62 5.16
CA ILE A 67 4.25 6.53 4.43
C ILE A 67 3.27 5.73 3.57
N ASP A 68 3.74 4.75 2.82
CA ASP A 68 2.86 3.90 2.01
C ASP A 68 1.87 3.09 2.86
N ILE A 69 2.26 2.64 4.06
CA ILE A 69 1.35 2.00 5.02
C ILE A 69 0.26 2.99 5.48
N THR A 70 0.58 4.25 5.72
CA THR A 70 -0.44 5.26 6.05
C THR A 70 -1.43 5.48 4.90
N TRP A 71 -0.96 5.43 3.65
CA TRP A 71 -1.84 5.48 2.47
C TRP A 71 -2.72 4.23 2.38
N LEU A 72 -2.17 3.04 2.65
CA LEU A 72 -2.91 1.79 2.69
C LEU A 72 -4.02 1.80 3.76
N GLN A 73 -3.70 2.28 4.97
CA GLN A 73 -4.68 2.46 6.04
C GLN A 73 -5.83 3.37 5.60
N ALA A 74 -5.51 4.53 5.02
CA ALA A 74 -6.51 5.47 4.52
C ALA A 74 -7.35 4.89 3.36
N TYR A 75 -6.75 4.06 2.50
CA TYR A 75 -7.46 3.36 1.44
C TYR A 75 -8.45 2.33 1.98
N MET A 76 -8.03 1.59 3.01
CA MET A 76 -8.77 0.52 3.67
C MET A 76 -9.80 1.04 4.66
N ASP A 77 -9.81 2.33 4.99
CA ASP A 77 -10.79 2.86 5.92
C ASP A 77 -12.20 2.80 5.32
N ILE A 78 -12.96 1.82 5.79
CA ILE A 78 -14.36 1.55 5.47
C ILE A 78 -15.29 1.99 6.60
N VAL A 79 -14.75 2.39 7.75
CA VAL A 79 -15.53 2.57 8.98
C VAL A 79 -16.01 4.01 9.10
N THR A 80 -17.32 4.17 8.97
CA THR A 80 -18.04 5.40 9.30
C THR A 80 -18.29 5.41 10.80
N THR A 81 -17.28 5.74 11.63
CA THR A 81 -17.52 5.97 13.06
C THR A 81 -18.05 7.38 13.29
N VAL A 82 -19.17 7.46 14.00
CA VAL A 82 -20.05 8.64 14.17
C VAL A 82 -19.39 9.81 14.92
N HIS A 83 -18.19 9.66 15.48
CA HIS A 83 -17.46 10.79 16.04
C HIS A 83 -16.03 10.83 15.50
N ILE A 84 -15.74 11.92 14.78
CA ILE A 84 -14.52 12.28 14.05
C ILE A 84 -14.53 11.76 12.60
N THR A 85 -15.05 12.61 11.72
CA THR A 85 -15.09 12.51 10.27
C THR A 85 -13.74 12.10 9.66
N ALA A 86 -13.59 10.84 9.29
CA ALA A 86 -12.73 10.46 8.18
C ALA A 86 -13.53 9.54 7.26
N ARG A 87 -14.29 10.17 6.35
CA ARG A 87 -14.81 9.45 5.18
C ARG A 87 -13.62 8.87 4.44
N ARG A 88 -13.78 7.66 3.88
CA ARG A 88 -12.85 7.11 2.90
C ARG A 88 -12.47 8.22 1.90
N PRO A 89 -11.18 8.49 1.67
CA PRO A 89 -10.78 9.66 0.92
C PRO A 89 -11.13 9.51 -0.56
N THR A 90 -11.45 10.62 -1.24
CA THR A 90 -11.92 10.62 -2.64
C THR A 90 -10.97 9.87 -3.58
N TRP A 91 -9.66 10.00 -3.37
CA TRP A 91 -8.66 9.32 -4.18
C TRP A 91 -8.76 7.79 -4.09
N ALA A 92 -9.26 7.23 -2.98
CA ALA A 92 -9.38 5.78 -2.82
C ALA A 92 -10.49 5.20 -3.72
N PHE A 93 -11.56 5.96 -3.96
CA PHE A 93 -12.58 5.60 -4.95
C PHE A 93 -12.01 5.63 -6.37
N VAL A 94 -11.23 6.66 -6.69
CA VAL A 94 -10.52 6.73 -7.98
C VAL A 94 -9.55 5.55 -8.14
N ALA A 95 -8.83 5.20 -7.07
CA ALA A 95 -7.93 4.06 -7.08
C ALA A 95 -8.67 2.73 -7.30
N ASP A 96 -9.87 2.54 -6.73
CA ASP A 96 -10.71 1.37 -7.04
C ASP A 96 -11.04 1.31 -8.53
N THR A 97 -11.50 2.42 -9.11
CA THR A 97 -11.84 2.48 -10.54
C THR A 97 -10.63 2.12 -11.40
N ILE A 98 -9.45 2.66 -11.08
CA ILE A 98 -8.21 2.38 -11.80
C ILE A 98 -7.81 0.91 -11.65
N ILE A 99 -7.86 0.35 -10.43
CA ILE A 99 -7.54 -1.07 -10.22
C ILE A 99 -8.51 -1.96 -11.00
N ASN A 100 -9.81 -1.64 -10.96
CA ASN A 100 -10.87 -2.40 -11.62
C ASN A 100 -10.75 -2.44 -13.15
N THR A 101 -9.98 -1.54 -13.77
CA THR A 101 -9.61 -1.67 -15.20
C THR A 101 -8.84 -2.96 -15.51
N LEU A 102 -8.22 -3.58 -14.48
CA LEU A 102 -7.48 -4.83 -14.61
C LEU A 102 -8.30 -6.07 -14.29
N LYS A 103 -9.63 -5.97 -14.12
CA LYS A 103 -10.48 -7.11 -13.78
C LYS A 103 -10.33 -8.28 -14.78
N PRO A 104 -10.49 -9.54 -14.33
CA PRO A 104 -10.58 -10.69 -15.22
C PRO A 104 -11.77 -10.58 -16.20
N GLU A 105 -11.61 -11.16 -17.39
CA GLU A 105 -12.69 -11.28 -18.37
C GLU A 105 -13.80 -12.21 -17.83
N GLY A 106 -15.06 -11.90 -18.13
CA GLY A 106 -16.23 -12.69 -17.68
C GLY A 106 -16.94 -12.17 -16.42
N ILE A 107 -16.41 -11.14 -15.75
CA ILE A 107 -17.12 -10.44 -14.66
C ILE A 107 -18.01 -9.35 -15.29
N THR A 108 -19.29 -9.70 -15.48
CA THR A 108 -20.26 -8.97 -16.30
C THR A 108 -20.73 -7.63 -15.73
N ASN A 109 -20.71 -7.45 -14.40
CA ASN A 109 -21.23 -6.22 -13.78
C ASN A 109 -20.12 -5.31 -13.24
N ASN A 110 -20.31 -4.00 -13.42
CA ASN A 110 -19.53 -2.90 -12.82
C ASN A 110 -19.75 -2.80 -11.29
N THR A 111 -19.86 -3.93 -10.59
CA THR A 111 -19.73 -3.91 -9.14
C THR A 111 -18.34 -3.39 -8.83
N ASP A 112 -18.28 -2.30 -8.06
CA ASP A 112 -17.06 -1.75 -7.49
C ASP A 112 -16.35 -2.85 -6.70
N LEU A 113 -15.49 -3.61 -7.38
CA LEU A 113 -14.72 -4.67 -6.76
C LEU A 113 -13.76 -3.97 -5.79
N ARG A 114 -14.13 -3.99 -4.52
CA ARG A 114 -13.24 -3.59 -3.44
C ARG A 114 -12.16 -4.65 -3.37
N THR A 115 -11.01 -4.31 -3.93
CA THR A 115 -9.87 -5.22 -4.11
C THR A 115 -9.51 -5.99 -2.85
N PHE A 116 -9.63 -5.38 -1.68
CA PHE A 116 -9.28 -6.01 -0.39
C PHE A 116 -10.45 -6.71 0.33
N LEU A 117 -11.67 -6.58 -0.18
CA LEU A 117 -12.83 -7.34 0.30
C LEU A 117 -13.21 -8.48 -0.66
N SER A 118 -12.41 -8.68 -1.70
CA SER A 118 -12.61 -9.67 -2.75
C SER A 118 -11.50 -10.72 -2.72
N SER A 119 -11.81 -11.94 -3.16
CA SER A 119 -10.81 -12.98 -3.43
C SER A 119 -9.94 -12.69 -4.66
N TRP A 120 -10.24 -11.61 -5.40
CA TRP A 120 -9.43 -11.20 -6.55
C TRP A 120 -8.11 -10.54 -6.12
N ASN A 121 -7.00 -11.03 -6.70
CA ASN A 121 -5.66 -10.55 -6.43
C ASN A 121 -5.10 -9.79 -7.66
N PRO A 122 -5.18 -8.45 -7.70
CA PRO A 122 -4.74 -7.67 -8.86
C PRO A 122 -3.23 -7.75 -9.07
N PRO A 123 -2.72 -7.71 -10.30
CA PRO A 123 -1.29 -7.89 -10.55
C PRO A 123 -0.47 -6.71 -10.00
N ALA A 124 0.58 -7.00 -9.22
CA ALA A 124 1.52 -5.99 -8.72
C ALA A 124 2.89 -6.02 -9.44
N LYS A 125 3.05 -6.90 -10.43
CA LYS A 125 4.24 -7.05 -11.30
C LYS A 125 3.81 -7.42 -12.72
N GLY A 126 4.69 -7.16 -13.69
CA GLY A 126 4.52 -7.54 -15.11
C GLY A 126 3.69 -6.55 -15.94
N LYS A 127 3.44 -6.90 -17.21
CA LYS A 127 2.82 -6.00 -18.22
C LYS A 127 1.46 -5.43 -17.79
N ARG A 128 0.63 -6.22 -17.10
CA ARG A 128 -0.66 -5.75 -16.59
C ARG A 128 -0.52 -4.73 -15.45
N ALA A 129 0.44 -4.94 -14.55
CA ALA A 129 0.69 -4.02 -13.44
C ALA A 129 1.24 -2.67 -13.92
N ASN A 130 1.99 -2.65 -15.03
CA ASN A 130 2.52 -1.42 -15.63
C ASN A 130 1.43 -0.46 -16.13
N LYS A 131 0.17 -0.92 -16.25
CA LYS A 131 -0.98 -0.04 -16.54
C LYS A 131 -1.44 0.76 -15.33
N LEU A 132 -1.02 0.38 -14.12
CA LEU A 132 -1.36 1.10 -12.89
C LEU A 132 -0.34 2.21 -12.62
N PRO A 133 -0.78 3.34 -12.04
CA PRO A 133 0.12 4.32 -11.46
C PRO A 133 1.04 3.72 -10.39
N TYR A 134 2.27 4.26 -10.31
CA TYR A 134 3.30 3.79 -9.38
C TYR A 134 2.78 3.65 -7.94
N MET A 135 2.05 4.64 -7.44
CA MET A 135 1.54 4.68 -6.07
C MET A 135 0.60 3.50 -5.78
N ILE A 136 -0.31 3.19 -6.70
CA ILE A 136 -1.24 2.05 -6.59
C ILE A 136 -0.46 0.73 -6.65
N THR A 137 0.48 0.60 -7.60
CA THR A 137 1.31 -0.60 -7.69
C THR A 137 2.13 -0.83 -6.42
N ASN A 138 2.66 0.24 -5.83
CA ASN A 138 3.45 0.17 -4.60
C ASN A 138 2.59 -0.21 -3.40
N MET A 139 1.40 0.38 -3.27
CA MET A 139 0.40 0.02 -2.26
C MET A 139 0.03 -1.47 -2.33
N LEU A 140 -0.20 -2.02 -3.53
CA LEU A 140 -0.46 -3.45 -3.72
C LEU A 140 0.73 -4.35 -3.34
N LYS A 141 1.97 -3.90 -3.59
CA LYS A 141 3.18 -4.63 -3.17
C LYS A 141 3.31 -4.64 -1.64
N ILE A 142 3.05 -3.52 -0.99
CA ILE A 142 3.18 -3.36 0.47
C ILE A 142 2.12 -4.16 1.20
N THR A 143 0.89 -4.16 0.70
CA THR A 143 -0.18 -5.04 1.19
C THR A 143 0.28 -6.50 1.26
N ARG A 144 0.91 -7.00 0.18
CA ARG A 144 1.42 -8.38 0.12
C ARG A 144 2.60 -8.60 1.05
N LYS A 145 3.52 -7.64 1.12
CA LYS A 145 4.70 -7.70 1.97
C LYS A 145 4.31 -7.85 3.45
N HIS A 146 3.26 -7.16 3.87
CA HIS A 146 2.77 -7.18 5.25
C HIS A 146 1.59 -8.14 5.48
N HIS A 147 1.30 -9.00 4.51
CA HIS A 147 0.22 -9.99 4.59
C HIS A 147 -1.14 -9.39 5.00
N VAL A 148 -1.41 -8.15 4.59
CA VAL A 148 -2.65 -7.46 4.96
C VAL A 148 -3.82 -8.17 4.29
N SER A 149 -4.77 -8.62 5.13
CA SER A 149 -5.94 -9.39 4.73
C SER A 149 -7.15 -9.01 5.57
N PHE A 150 -8.34 -9.26 5.04
CA PHE A 150 -9.56 -9.07 5.80
C PHE A 150 -9.77 -10.26 6.74
N ALA A 151 -9.56 -10.03 8.04
CA ALA A 151 -9.68 -11.04 9.08
C ALA A 151 -10.51 -10.51 10.28
N PRO A 152 -11.81 -10.24 10.09
CA PRO A 152 -12.65 -9.73 11.17
C PRO A 152 -12.96 -10.81 12.21
N LEU A 153 -12.84 -10.48 13.50
CA LEU A 153 -13.32 -11.35 14.59
C LEU A 153 -14.85 -11.40 14.65
N LYS A 154 -15.50 -10.26 14.39
CA LYS A 154 -16.96 -10.11 14.30
C LYS A 154 -17.29 -9.07 13.25
N ILE A 155 -18.18 -9.41 12.32
CA ILE A 155 -18.62 -8.53 11.24
C ILE A 155 -19.95 -7.89 11.66
N SER A 156 -20.02 -6.55 11.66
CA SER A 156 -21.27 -5.82 11.87
C SER A 156 -22.24 -6.02 10.70
N GLU A 157 -23.54 -5.88 10.91
CA GLU A 157 -24.53 -6.04 9.82
C GLU A 157 -24.28 -5.07 8.67
N ASN A 158 -24.04 -3.79 8.96
CA ASN A 158 -23.68 -2.79 7.94
C ASN A 158 -22.43 -3.21 7.13
N LEU A 159 -21.41 -3.80 7.77
CA LEU A 159 -20.24 -4.28 7.04
C LEU A 159 -20.56 -5.50 6.18
N LYS A 160 -21.47 -6.39 6.61
CA LYS A 160 -21.93 -7.53 5.80
C LYS A 160 -22.61 -7.06 4.52
N ASP A 161 -23.44 -6.01 4.61
CA ASP A 161 -24.14 -5.45 3.45
C ASP A 161 -23.17 -4.81 2.42
N GLN A 162 -21.99 -4.40 2.88
CA GLN A 162 -20.94 -3.85 2.02
C GLN A 162 -19.99 -4.91 1.43
N LEU A 163 -20.09 -6.17 1.85
CA LEU A 163 -19.26 -7.24 1.29
C LEU A 163 -19.72 -7.56 -0.14
N PRO A 164 -18.77 -7.83 -1.05
CA PRO A 164 -19.14 -8.13 -2.42
C PRO A 164 -19.82 -9.51 -2.51
N ALA A 165 -20.97 -9.56 -3.17
CA ALA A 165 -21.66 -10.81 -3.46
C ALA A 165 -20.85 -11.72 -4.42
N TRP A 166 -20.10 -11.10 -5.35
CA TRP A 166 -19.23 -11.77 -6.31
C TRP A 166 -17.78 -11.75 -5.83
N LEU A 167 -17.03 -12.82 -6.12
CA LEU A 167 -15.65 -12.98 -5.65
C LEU A 167 -15.53 -12.80 -4.13
N HIS A 168 -16.51 -13.31 -3.38
CA HIS A 168 -16.51 -13.25 -1.92
C HIS A 168 -15.30 -14.02 -1.36
N MET A 169 -14.66 -13.50 -0.29
CA MET A 169 -13.44 -14.10 0.27
C MET A 169 -13.65 -15.49 0.87
N GLY A 170 -14.86 -15.77 1.38
CA GLY A 170 -15.25 -17.09 1.88
C GLY A 170 -15.78 -18.04 0.80
N ALA A 171 -15.79 -17.65 -0.47
CA ALA A 171 -16.25 -18.54 -1.54
C ALA A 171 -15.26 -19.69 -1.76
N PRO A 172 -15.73 -20.92 -2.04
CA PRO A 172 -14.87 -22.04 -2.39
C PRO A 172 -13.94 -21.71 -3.58
N PRO A 173 -12.77 -22.36 -3.68
CA PRO A 173 -11.94 -22.26 -4.87
C PRO A 173 -12.75 -22.63 -6.12
N ARG A 174 -12.55 -21.87 -7.21
CA ARG A 174 -13.17 -22.09 -8.53
C ARG A 174 -14.65 -21.76 -8.69
N THR A 175 -15.32 -21.16 -7.70
CA THR A 175 -16.74 -20.74 -7.80
C THR A 175 -17.04 -19.85 -9.00
N TYR A 176 -16.12 -18.97 -9.41
CA TYR A 176 -16.36 -17.94 -10.42
C TYR A 176 -15.66 -18.20 -11.78
N HIS A 177 -15.26 -19.44 -12.08
CA HIS A 177 -14.65 -19.79 -13.39
C HIS A 177 -15.65 -19.86 -14.56
N LYS A 178 -16.96 -19.81 -14.30
CA LYS A 178 -17.97 -19.83 -15.36
C LYS A 178 -18.19 -18.41 -15.90
N THR A 179 -17.86 -18.21 -17.17
CA THR A 179 -17.95 -16.95 -17.93
C THR A 179 -19.38 -16.47 -18.21
N LYS A 180 -20.41 -17.21 -17.78
CA LYS A 180 -21.82 -16.82 -17.83
C LYS A 180 -22.53 -17.29 -16.57
N ASN A 181 -22.93 -16.35 -15.73
CA ASN A 181 -23.95 -16.62 -14.73
C ASN A 181 -25.30 -16.50 -15.45
N ASN A 182 -25.98 -17.63 -15.68
CA ASN A 182 -27.34 -17.67 -16.24
C ASN A 182 -28.41 -17.21 -15.23
N CYS A 183 -28.00 -16.51 -14.16
CA CYS A 183 -28.89 -16.01 -13.13
C CYS A 183 -28.95 -14.49 -13.21
N LEU A 184 -29.37 -13.98 -14.37
CA LEU A 184 -30.04 -12.71 -14.63
C LEU A 184 -30.79 -12.86 -15.97
#